data_AF-A0A358FWR7-F1
#
_entry.id   AF-A0A358FWR7-F1
#
_cell.length_a   1.000
_cell.length_b   1.000
_cell.length_c   1.000
_cell.angle_alpha   90.00
_cell.angle_beta   90.00
_cell.angle_gamma   90.00
#
_symmetry.space_group_name_H-M   'P 1'
#
loop_
_entity.id
_entity.type
_entity.pdbx_description
1 polymer ?
#
loop_
_entity_poly.entity_id
_entity_poly.type
_entity_poly.pdbx_seq_one_letter_code
_entity_poly.pdbx_strand_id
1 'polypeptide(L)'
;AEVVAKWTGVPMAKLMESEMAKLVHLEESLHQRVIGQHDAVTAVANAVRRSRAGISDPNRPIGSFMFLGPTGVGKTELARALAEFLFDDERAMVRIDMGEYMEKHTVSRLIGAPPGYVGYDEGGQLT
;
A
#
# COMPACT_ATOMS: atom_id res chain seq x y z
N ALA A 1 -7.69 12.06 10.60
CA ALA A 1 -7.16 11.32 11.77
C ALA A 1 -7.46 12.03 13.11
N GLU A 2 -7.20 13.33 13.23
CA GLU A 2 -7.40 14.10 14.49
C GLU A 2 -8.84 14.09 15.02
N VAL A 3 -9.83 14.06 14.12
CA VAL A 3 -11.27 14.00 14.46
C VAL A 3 -11.66 12.68 15.12
N VAL A 4 -11.06 11.55 14.71
CA VAL A 4 -11.37 10.21 15.22
C VAL A 4 -10.88 10.05 16.66
N ALA A 5 -9.67 10.55 16.97
CA ALA A 5 -9.11 10.50 18.32
C ALA A 5 -9.89 11.35 19.34
N LYS A 6 -10.45 12.49 18.89
CA LYS A 6 -11.33 13.32 19.74
C LYS A 6 -12.65 12.62 20.09
N TRP A 7 -13.16 11.75 19.22
CA TRP A 7 -14.41 11.01 19.45
C TRP A 7 -14.23 9.74 20.27
N THR A 8 -13.13 9.00 20.10
CA THR A 8 -12.89 7.74 20.81
C THR A 8 -12.22 7.93 22.17
N GLY A 9 -11.64 9.10 22.45
CA GLY A 9 -10.93 9.39 23.70
C GLY A 9 -9.58 8.68 23.82
N VAL A 10 -9.14 7.96 22.79
CA VAL A 10 -7.81 7.33 22.76
C VAL A 10 -6.78 8.36 22.30
N PRO A 11 -5.73 8.65 23.08
CA PRO A 11 -4.68 9.58 22.67
C PRO A 11 -4.00 9.12 21.38
N MET A 12 -3.90 10.01 20.38
CA MET A 12 -3.19 9.73 19.11
C MET A 12 -1.80 9.15 19.34
N ALA A 13 -1.06 9.68 20.33
CA ALA A 13 0.27 9.20 20.69
C ALA A 13 0.26 7.71 21.10
N LYS A 14 -0.75 7.26 21.87
CA LYS A 14 -0.88 5.85 22.27
C LYS A 14 -1.24 4.94 21.10
N LEU A 15 -2.05 5.42 20.16
CA LEU A 15 -2.35 4.67 18.93
C LEU A 15 -1.09 4.48 18.09
N MET A 16 -0.34 5.58 17.86
CA MET A 16 0.92 5.53 17.10
C MET A 16 1.98 4.67 17.80
N GLU A 17 2.08 4.71 19.13
CA GLU A 17 2.99 3.86 19.90
C GLU A 17 2.66 2.37 19.74
N SER A 18 1.37 2.01 19.78
CA SER A 18 0.93 0.64 19.55
C SER A 18 1.17 0.16 18.11
N GLU A 19 0.99 1.03 17.12
CA GLU A 19 1.32 0.75 15.72
C GLU A 19 2.83 0.54 15.55
N MET A 20 3.66 1.38 16.19
CA MET A 20 5.11 1.26 16.14
C MET A 20 5.60 -0.05 16.77
N ALA A 21 4.99 -0.48 17.89
CA ALA A 21 5.31 -1.76 18.50
C ALA A 21 5.01 -2.94 17.55
N LYS A 22 3.89 -2.91 16.81
CA LYS A 22 3.60 -3.91 15.78
C LYS A 22 4.67 -3.94 14.68
N LEU A 23 5.13 -2.77 14.22
CA LEU A 23 6.10 -2.65 13.13
C LEU A 23 7.49 -3.21 13.43
N VAL A 24 7.82 -3.45 14.70
CA VAL A 24 9.05 -4.16 15.09
C VAL A 24 9.07 -5.57 14.49
N HIS A 25 7.91 -6.23 14.44
CA HIS A 25 7.75 -7.62 13.97
C HIS A 25 7.23 -7.71 12.53
N LEU A 26 7.37 -6.65 11.73
CA LEU A 26 6.81 -6.59 10.39
C LEU A 26 7.39 -7.68 9.48
N GLU A 27 8.71 -7.84 9.41
CA GLU A 27 9.35 -8.87 8.58
C GLU A 27 8.93 -10.28 9.02
N GLU A 28 8.89 -10.55 10.33
CA GLU A 28 8.44 -11.84 10.86
C GLU A 28 7.01 -12.14 10.46
N SER A 29 6.13 -11.14 10.55
CA SER A 29 4.72 -11.25 10.19
C SER A 29 4.54 -11.45 8.68
N LEU A 30 5.29 -10.73 7.84
CA LEU A 30 5.30 -10.94 6.39
C LEU A 30 5.82 -12.34 6.01
N HIS A 31 6.84 -12.84 6.73
CA HIS A 31 7.41 -14.16 6.50
C HIS A 31 6.48 -15.33 6.85
N GLN A 32 5.40 -15.10 7.61
CA GLN A 32 4.35 -16.11 7.80
C GLN A 32 3.66 -16.49 6.48
N ARG A 33 3.62 -15.57 5.50
CA ARG A 33 3.02 -15.78 4.18
C ARG A 33 4.05 -15.80 3.04
N VAL A 34 5.14 -15.05 3.17
CA VAL A 34 6.17 -14.91 2.13
C VAL A 34 7.45 -15.63 2.55
N ILE A 35 7.64 -16.84 2.02
CA ILE A 35 8.83 -17.64 2.31
C ILE A 35 10.01 -17.16 1.44
N GLY A 36 11.15 -16.88 2.08
CA GLY A 36 12.32 -16.33 1.39
C GLY A 36 12.14 -14.86 1.01
N GLN A 37 12.73 -14.41 -0.10
CA GLN A 37 12.64 -13.01 -0.57
C GLN A 37 13.08 -11.96 0.47
N HIS A 38 14.03 -12.30 1.34
CA HIS A 38 14.45 -11.49 2.50
C HIS A 38 14.75 -10.04 2.14
N ASP A 39 15.44 -9.80 1.02
CA ASP A 39 15.79 -8.44 0.60
C ASP A 39 14.55 -7.60 0.25
N ALA A 40 13.57 -8.18 -0.44
CA ALA A 40 12.32 -7.50 -0.79
C ALA A 40 11.49 -7.21 0.46
N VAL A 41 11.37 -8.19 1.36
CA VAL A 41 10.66 -8.04 2.64
C VAL A 41 11.30 -6.94 3.48
N THR A 42 12.63 -6.96 3.62
CA THR A 42 13.40 -5.96 4.37
C THR A 42 13.27 -4.57 3.77
N ALA A 43 13.33 -4.45 2.44
CA ALA A 43 13.19 -3.17 1.75
C ALA A 43 11.80 -2.53 1.99
N VAL A 44 10.74 -3.34 1.91
CA VAL A 44 9.36 -2.91 2.22
C VAL A 44 9.24 -2.50 3.68
N ALA A 45 9.68 -3.35 4.61
CA ALA A 45 9.56 -3.09 6.04
C ALA A 45 10.27 -1.79 6.44
N ASN A 46 11.47 -1.56 5.91
CA ASN A 46 12.23 -0.34 6.17
C ASN A 46 11.54 0.92 5.63
N ALA A 47 10.88 0.87 4.47
CA ALA A 47 10.12 2.01 3.95
C ALA A 47 8.93 2.36 4.84
N VAL A 48 8.17 1.35 5.28
CA VAL A 48 7.03 1.53 6.19
C VAL A 48 7.47 2.14 7.52
N ARG A 49 8.54 1.60 8.14
CA ARG A 49 9.08 2.14 9.39
C ARG A 49 9.55 3.59 9.24
N ARG A 50 10.28 3.92 8.17
CA ARG A 50 10.75 5.31 7.94
C ARG A 50 9.58 6.28 7.83
N SER A 51 8.51 5.90 7.15
CA SER A 51 7.31 6.73 7.04
C SER A 51 6.63 6.93 8.39
N ARG A 52 6.47 5.87 9.17
CA ARG A 52 5.81 5.93 10.49
C ARG A 52 6.64 6.67 11.54
N ALA A 53 7.97 6.66 11.40
CA ALA A 53 8.89 7.48 12.19
C ALA A 53 8.97 8.95 11.74
N GLY A 54 8.26 9.35 10.67
CA GLY A 54 8.28 10.72 10.16
C GLY A 54 9.59 11.12 9.44
N ILE A 55 10.37 10.14 8.98
CA ILE A 55 11.68 10.34 8.31
C ILE A 55 11.52 10.39 6.77
N SER A 56 10.30 10.31 6.25
CA SER A 56 10.00 10.36 4.81
C SER A 56 9.68 11.77 4.33
N ASP A 57 10.05 12.09 3.08
CA ASP A 57 9.61 13.31 2.39
C ASP A 57 8.08 13.30 2.22
N PRO A 58 7.34 14.30 2.74
CA PRO A 58 5.87 14.34 2.63
C PRO A 58 5.37 14.52 1.20
N ASN A 59 6.22 14.95 0.26
CA ASN A 59 5.86 15.13 -1.15
C ASN A 59 6.13 13.88 -2.02
N ARG A 60 6.53 12.76 -1.41
CA ARG A 60 6.84 11.51 -2.11
C ARG A 60 6.06 10.33 -1.54
N PRO A 61 5.80 9.29 -2.34
CA PRO A 61 5.25 8.04 -1.82
C PRO A 61 6.16 7.43 -0.74
N ILE A 62 5.55 6.75 0.23
CA ILE A 62 6.24 6.03 1.31
C ILE A 62 7.31 5.07 0.76
N GLY A 63 6.98 4.37 -0.32
CA GLY A 63 7.88 3.53 -1.08
C GLY A 63 7.33 3.26 -2.47
N SER A 64 8.22 3.17 -3.44
CA SER A 64 7.90 2.79 -4.82
C SER A 64 8.77 1.59 -5.18
N PHE A 65 8.14 0.44 -5.40
CA PHE A 65 8.83 -0.84 -5.59
C PHE A 65 8.47 -1.46 -6.93
N MET A 66 9.44 -2.10 -7.56
CA MET A 66 9.24 -2.95 -8.73
C MET A 66 9.80 -4.33 -8.42
N PHE A 67 8.92 -5.30 -8.18
CA PHE A 67 9.32 -6.68 -7.91
C PHE A 67 9.43 -7.45 -9.22
N LEU A 68 10.60 -8.02 -9.49
CA LEU A 68 10.89 -8.81 -10.68
C LEU A 68 11.22 -10.25 -10.29
N GLY A 69 10.86 -11.22 -11.14
CA GLY A 69 11.15 -12.63 -10.93
C GLY A 69 10.11 -13.56 -11.57
N PRO A 70 10.31 -14.89 -11.52
CA PRO A 70 9.41 -15.87 -12.10
C PRO A 70 7.98 -15.81 -11.54
N THR A 71 7.01 -16.40 -12.25
CA THR A 71 5.64 -16.54 -11.75
C THR A 71 5.60 -17.38 -10.47
N GLY A 72 4.70 -17.05 -9.54
CA GLY A 72 4.49 -17.83 -8.32
C GLY A 72 5.48 -17.61 -7.17
N VAL A 73 6.51 -16.77 -7.32
CA VAL A 73 7.55 -16.55 -6.27
C VAL A 73 7.15 -15.61 -5.13
N GLY A 74 5.89 -15.18 -5.06
CA GLY A 74 5.39 -14.35 -3.95
C GLY A 74 5.38 -12.83 -4.17
N LYS A 75 5.61 -12.33 -5.39
CA LYS A 75 5.57 -10.88 -5.69
C LYS A 75 4.25 -10.21 -5.29
N THR A 76 3.13 -10.77 -5.74
CA THR A 76 1.79 -10.29 -5.41
C THR A 76 1.41 -10.60 -3.97
N GLU A 77 1.92 -11.72 -3.43
CA GLU A 77 1.66 -12.15 -2.07
C GLU A 77 2.26 -11.17 -1.05
N LEU A 78 3.45 -10.63 -1.32
CA LEU A 78 4.06 -9.60 -0.47
C LEU A 78 3.19 -8.34 -0.37
N ALA A 79 2.55 -7.91 -1.46
CA ALA A 79 1.63 -6.77 -1.44
C ALA A 79 0.38 -7.06 -0.58
N ARG A 80 -0.21 -8.26 -0.72
CA ARG A 80 -1.39 -8.69 0.05
C ARG A 80 -1.08 -8.87 1.54
N ALA A 81 0.04 -9.52 1.86
CA ALA A 81 0.50 -9.68 3.23
C ALA A 81 0.79 -8.34 3.91
N LEU A 82 1.30 -7.37 3.15
CA LEU A 82 1.49 -6.01 3.64
C LEU A 82 0.15 -5.29 3.90
N ALA A 83 -0.82 -5.42 3.00
CA ALA A 83 -2.16 -4.86 3.18
C ALA A 83 -2.85 -5.44 4.42
N GLU A 84 -2.81 -6.76 4.56
CA GLU A 84 -3.32 -7.48 5.74
C GLU A 84 -2.64 -6.96 7.02
N PHE A 85 -1.31 -6.85 7.04
CA PHE A 85 -0.61 -6.38 8.24
C PHE A 85 -0.98 -4.94 8.61
N LEU A 86 -1.12 -4.05 7.63
CA LEU A 86 -1.35 -2.62 7.86
C LEU A 86 -2.81 -2.28 8.16
N PHE A 87 -3.76 -3.06 7.63
CA PHE A 87 -5.18 -2.72 7.62
C PHE A 87 -6.08 -3.85 8.12
N ASP A 88 -5.52 -4.97 8.56
CA ASP A 88 -6.24 -6.18 8.96
C ASP A 88 -7.19 -6.71 7.84
N ASP A 89 -6.87 -6.41 6.56
CA ASP A 89 -7.59 -6.87 5.37
C ASP A 89 -6.68 -6.87 4.13
N GLU A 90 -6.39 -8.05 3.55
CA GLU A 90 -5.61 -8.21 2.33
C GLU A 90 -6.22 -7.53 1.08
N ARG A 91 -7.51 -7.19 1.12
CA ARG A 91 -8.23 -6.46 0.07
C ARG A 91 -8.18 -4.95 0.25
N ALA A 92 -7.64 -4.45 1.37
CA ALA A 92 -7.44 -3.03 1.62
C ALA A 92 -6.25 -2.46 0.79
N MET A 93 -6.29 -2.69 -0.51
CA MET A 93 -5.35 -2.19 -1.49
C MET A 93 -6.09 -1.85 -2.79
N VAL A 94 -5.72 -0.74 -3.41
CA VAL A 94 -6.16 -0.44 -4.78
C VAL A 94 -5.40 -1.37 -5.72
N ARG A 95 -6.07 -2.43 -6.17
CA ARG A 95 -5.48 -3.41 -7.08
C ARG A 95 -5.88 -3.08 -8.51
N ILE A 96 -4.89 -2.78 -9.34
CA ILE A 96 -5.08 -2.53 -10.76
C ILE A 96 -4.46 -3.67 -11.55
N ASP A 97 -5.26 -4.33 -12.40
CA ASP A 97 -4.76 -5.36 -13.30
C ASP A 97 -4.19 -4.70 -14.56
N MET A 98 -2.87 -4.60 -14.63
CA MET A 98 -2.17 -4.01 -15.78
C MET A 98 -2.40 -4.77 -17.09
N GLY A 99 -2.86 -6.03 -17.05
CA GLY A 99 -3.26 -6.78 -18.24
C GLY A 99 -4.46 -6.14 -18.97
N GLU A 100 -5.28 -5.37 -18.27
CA GLU A 100 -6.42 -4.65 -18.85
C GLU A 100 -6.00 -3.34 -19.56
N TYR A 101 -4.73 -2.94 -19.44
CA TYR A 101 -4.21 -1.64 -19.89
C TYR A 101 -3.25 -1.72 -21.08
N MET A 102 -3.31 -2.81 -21.88
CA MET A 102 -2.39 -3.03 -23.00
C MET A 102 -2.62 -2.07 -24.18
N GLU A 103 -3.83 -1.54 -24.34
CA GLU A 103 -4.19 -0.68 -25.48
C GLU A 103 -4.11 0.79 -25.10
N LYS A 104 -3.56 1.65 -25.98
CA LYS A 104 -3.30 3.07 -25.69
C LYS A 104 -4.49 3.83 -25.11
N HIS A 105 -5.72 3.52 -25.53
CA HIS A 105 -6.91 4.25 -25.11
C HIS A 105 -7.46 3.79 -23.74
N THR A 106 -7.04 2.63 -23.24
CA THR A 106 -7.47 2.10 -21.93
C THR A 106 -6.93 2.91 -20.76
N VAL A 107 -5.86 3.69 -20.95
CA VAL A 107 -5.29 4.60 -19.94
C VAL A 107 -6.34 5.58 -19.40
N SER A 108 -7.31 6.00 -20.22
CA SER A 108 -8.40 6.87 -19.79
C SER A 108 -9.24 6.28 -18.64
N ARG A 109 -9.32 4.95 -18.51
CA ARG A 109 -10.00 4.30 -17.38
C ARG A 109 -9.25 4.49 -16.06
N LEU A 110 -7.93 4.64 -16.12
CA LEU A 110 -7.09 4.80 -14.94
C LEU A 110 -7.14 6.24 -14.39
N ILE A 111 -7.10 7.23 -15.27
CA ILE A 111 -6.98 8.65 -14.93
C ILE A 111 -8.27 9.47 -15.09
N GLY A 112 -9.30 8.90 -15.70
CA GLY A 112 -10.56 9.55 -16.03
C GLY A 112 -10.65 9.96 -17.50
N ALA A 113 -11.88 10.06 -18.01
CA ALA A 113 -12.15 10.53 -19.36
C ALA A 113 -11.88 12.05 -19.47
N PRO A 114 -11.60 12.59 -20.67
CA PRO A 114 -11.53 14.03 -20.89
C PRO A 114 -12.90 14.72 -20.75
N PRO A 115 -12.96 16.04 -20.48
CA PRO A 115 -14.22 16.79 -20.49
C PRO A 115 -14.99 16.60 -21.80
N GLY A 116 -16.28 16.32 -21.70
CA GLY A 116 -17.17 16.10 -22.85
C GLY A 116 -17.26 14.65 -23.36
N TYR A 117 -16.58 13.70 -22.71
CA TYR A 117 -16.73 12.27 -22.95
C TYR A 117 -17.51 11.57 -21.82
N VAL A 118 -18.15 10.45 -22.13
CA VAL A 118 -18.86 9.61 -21.14
C VAL A 118 -17.86 9.15 -20.07
N GLY A 119 -18.20 9.33 -18.79
CA GLY A 119 -17.33 9.00 -17.65
C GLY A 119 -16.43 10.14 -17.17
N TYR A 120 -16.60 11.37 -17.67
CA TYR A 120 -15.85 12.54 -17.18
C TYR A 120 -16.09 12.82 -15.69
N ASP A 121 -17.35 12.73 -15.24
CA ASP A 121 -17.74 13.03 -13.86
C ASP A 121 -17.48 11.88 -12.87
N GLU A 122 -17.09 10.70 -13.37
CA GLU A 122 -16.86 9.49 -12.55
C GLU A 122 -15.42 9.35 -12.03
N GLY A 123 -14.48 10.18 -12.53
CA GLY A 123 -13.05 10.06 -12.19
C GLY A 123 -12.39 8.83 -12.82
N GLY A 124 -11.09 8.65 -12.58
CA GLY A 124 -10.36 7.44 -12.95
C GLY A 124 -10.36 6.40 -11.83
N GLN A 125 -10.09 5.14 -12.14
CA GLN A 125 -9.98 4.08 -11.13
C GLN A 125 -8.95 4.38 -10.02
N LEU A 126 -7.97 5.26 -10.28
CA LEU A 126 -6.93 5.66 -9.33
C LEU A 126 -7.25 6.96 -8.55
N THR A 127 -8.29 7.72 -8.93
CA THR A 127 -8.55 9.09 -8.45
C THR A 127 -9.99 9.25 -7.96
#